data_AF-A0A3N5ZUK8-F1
#
_entry.id   AF-A0A3N5ZUK8-F1
#
_cell.length_a   1.000
_cell.length_b   1.000
_cell.length_c   1.000
_cell.angle_alpha   90.00
_cell.angle_beta   90.00
_cell.angle_gamma   90.00
#
_symmetry.space_group_name_H-M   'P 1'
#
loop_
_entity.id
_entity.type
_entity.pdbx_description
1 polymer ?
#
loop_
_entity_poly.entity_id
_entity_poly.type
_entity_poly.pdbx_seq_one_letter_code
_entity_poly.pdbx_strand_id
1 'polypeptide(L)'
;MFVEGYHLSFMKWSYPDIYSFDCFLKDFKSELNISNIEDNLEFLGDYRDKLREHAVTLNFGNCKLKVQGIDEAVAQFEGLEYVLERL
;
A
#
# COMPACT_ATOMS: atom_id res chain seq x y z
N MET A 1 -31.29 7.21 -24.69
CA MET A 1 -30.44 7.60 -23.54
C MET A 1 -29.26 6.65 -23.55
N PHE A 2 -28.07 7.11 -23.94
CA PHE A 2 -26.88 6.28 -24.01
C PHE A 2 -26.39 6.04 -22.59
N VAL A 3 -26.33 4.78 -22.17
CA VAL A 3 -25.64 4.38 -20.94
C VAL A 3 -24.17 4.34 -21.30
N GLU A 4 -23.41 5.36 -20.92
CA GLU A 4 -21.96 5.34 -21.00
C GLU A 4 -21.44 4.29 -20.01
N GLY A 5 -21.05 3.15 -20.55
CA GLY A 5 -20.33 2.13 -19.80
C GLY A 5 -18.95 2.66 -19.45
N TYR A 6 -18.74 3.01 -18.18
CA TYR A 6 -17.42 3.28 -17.65
C TYR A 6 -16.61 1.98 -17.68
N HIS A 7 -15.68 1.86 -18.63
CA HIS A 7 -14.63 0.86 -18.59
C HIS A 7 -13.79 1.10 -17.33
N LEU A 8 -13.95 0.22 -16.33
CA LEU A 8 -13.27 0.23 -15.03
C LEU A 8 -11.73 0.06 -15.10
N SER A 9 -11.14 0.00 -16.30
CA SER A 9 -9.74 -0.35 -16.52
C SER A 9 -8.71 0.76 -16.22
N PHE A 10 -9.13 1.98 -15.85
CA PHE A 10 -8.21 3.11 -15.65
C PHE A 10 -8.42 3.94 -14.38
N MET A 11 -9.26 3.50 -13.44
CA MET A 11 -9.26 4.12 -12.12
C MET A 11 -8.11 3.53 -11.29
N LYS A 12 -7.07 4.32 -11.03
CA LYS A 12 -6.11 4.03 -9.95
C LYS A 12 -6.91 4.14 -8.65
N TRP A 13 -7.27 2.99 -8.06
CA TRP A 13 -7.99 2.97 -6.80
C TRP A 13 -7.06 3.44 -5.68
N SER A 14 -7.33 4.62 -5.14
CA SER A 14 -6.82 5.03 -3.84
C SER A 14 -7.82 4.53 -2.81
N TYR A 15 -7.41 3.60 -1.96
CA TYR A 15 -8.30 3.11 -0.92
C TYR A 15 -8.63 4.27 0.04
N PRO A 16 -9.93 4.53 0.34
CA PRO A 16 -10.30 5.55 1.32
C PRO A 16 -9.68 5.21 2.68
N ASP A 17 -9.37 6.23 3.48
CA ASP A 17 -8.66 6.17 4.76
C ASP A 17 -8.71 4.78 5.42
N ILE A 18 -7.58 4.08 5.39
CA ILE A 18 -7.49 2.72 5.91
C ILE A 18 -7.93 2.73 7.39
N TYR A 19 -9.03 2.06 7.68
CA TYR A 19 -9.47 1.84 9.06
C TYR A 19 -8.56 0.83 9.80
N SER A 20 -7.89 -0.07 9.06
CA SER A 20 -6.83 -0.95 9.54
C SER A 20 -6.01 -1.53 8.37
N PHE A 21 -4.68 -1.50 8.49
CA PHE A 21 -3.74 -2.04 7.49
C PHE A 21 -4.00 -3.51 7.16
N ASP A 22 -4.43 -4.29 8.16
CA ASP A 22 -4.79 -5.70 7.99
C ASP A 22 -5.96 -5.90 7.02
N CYS A 23 -6.94 -4.99 7.03
CA CYS A 23 -8.06 -5.03 6.09
C CYS A 23 -7.59 -4.79 4.65
N PHE A 24 -6.66 -3.86 4.45
CA PHE A 24 -6.07 -3.61 3.14
C PHE A 24 -5.31 -4.83 2.62
N LEU A 25 -4.46 -5.43 3.45
CA LEU A 25 -3.72 -6.64 3.07
C LEU A 25 -4.66 -7.80 2.69
N LYS A 26 -5.78 -7.94 3.40
CA LYS A 26 -6.77 -8.97 3.12
C LYS A 26 -7.53 -8.71 1.81
N ASP A 27 -7.97 -7.47 1.59
CA ASP A 27 -8.75 -7.08 0.41
C ASP A 27 -7.91 -7.12 -0.86
N PHE A 28 -6.63 -6.78 -0.77
CA PHE A 28 -5.71 -6.73 -1.90
C PHE A 28 -4.72 -7.89 -1.96
N LYS A 29 -5.00 -8.99 -1.26
CA LYS A 29 -4.13 -10.17 -1.23
C LYS A 29 -3.71 -10.65 -2.63
N SER A 30 -4.60 -10.55 -3.62
CA SER A 30 -4.31 -10.95 -5.01
C SER A 30 -3.31 -10.03 -5.73
N GLU A 31 -3.19 -8.79 -5.28
CA GLU A 31 -2.25 -7.80 -5.83
C GLU A 31 -0.91 -7.81 -5.08
N LEU A 32 -0.84 -8.41 -3.88
CA LEU A 32 0.39 -8.58 -3.12
C LEU A 32 1.27 -9.65 -3.76
N ASN A 33 2.50 -9.28 -4.10
CA ASN A 33 3.51 -10.21 -4.58
C ASN A 33 4.86 -9.89 -3.93
N ILE A 34 5.76 -10.87 -3.91
CA ILE A 34 7.06 -10.75 -3.22
C ILE A 34 7.79 -9.48 -3.69
N SER A 35 7.86 -9.25 -5.00
CA SER A 35 8.56 -8.09 -5.57
C SER A 35 7.98 -6.76 -5.09
N ASN A 36 6.66 -6.58 -5.09
CA ASN A 36 6.08 -5.31 -4.66
C ASN A 36 6.13 -5.12 -3.14
N ILE A 37 6.11 -6.19 -2.35
CA ILE A 37 6.31 -6.10 -0.90
C ILE A 37 7.75 -5.68 -0.61
N GLU A 38 8.73 -6.31 -1.24
CA GLU A 38 10.15 -5.97 -1.10
C GLU A 38 10.43 -4.52 -1.53
N ASP A 39 9.90 -4.07 -2.67
CA ASP A 39 10.05 -2.69 -3.15
C ASP A 39 9.48 -1.67 -2.13
N ASN A 40 8.31 -1.96 -1.55
CA ASN A 40 7.70 -1.07 -0.55
C ASN A 40 8.43 -1.13 0.79
N LEU A 41 8.99 -2.28 1.19
CA LEU A 41 9.82 -2.42 2.38
C LEU A 41 11.11 -1.60 2.24
N GLU A 42 11.81 -1.69 1.10
CA GLU A 42 13.01 -0.88 0.84
C GLU A 42 12.67 0.61 0.91
N PHE A 43 11.55 1.02 0.29
CA PHE A 43 11.09 2.41 0.31
C PHE A 43 10.76 2.90 1.73
N LEU A 44 10.05 2.11 2.53
CA LEU A 44 9.74 2.44 3.93
C LEU A 44 10.99 2.43 4.82
N GLY A 45 11.95 1.54 4.55
CA GLY A 45 13.24 1.49 5.23
C GLY A 45 14.02 2.79 5.01
N ASP A 46 14.17 3.23 3.76
CA ASP A 46 14.81 4.51 3.42
C ASP A 46 14.05 5.70 4.02
N TYR A 47 12.72 5.64 4.04
CA TYR A 47 11.87 6.67 4.64
C TYR A 47 12.09 6.79 6.15
N ARG A 48 12.13 5.66 6.87
CA ARG A 48 12.40 5.56 8.31
C ARG A 48 13.81 6.06 8.63
N ASP A 49 14.82 5.58 7.90
CA ASP A 49 16.23 5.90 8.17
C ASP A 49 16.53 7.39 7.91
N LYS A 50 15.79 8.03 6.99
CA LYS A 50 15.87 9.47 6.72
C LYS A 50 14.98 10.33 7.63
N LEU A 51 14.27 9.74 8.60
CA LEU A 51 13.37 10.41 9.54
C LEU A 51 12.40 11.38 8.84
N ARG A 52 11.84 10.96 7.70
CA ARG A 52 10.93 11.80 6.94
C ARG A 52 9.58 11.87 7.66
N GLU A 53 8.95 13.05 7.61
CA GLU A 53 7.66 13.32 8.28
C GLU A 53 6.51 13.54 7.29
N HIS A 54 6.82 13.62 6.00
CA HIS A 54 5.83 13.89 4.96
C HIS A 54 5.10 12.62 4.53
N ALA A 55 3.79 12.73 4.27
CA ALA A 55 3.03 11.59 3.79
C ALA A 55 3.61 10.99 2.50
N VAL A 56 3.72 9.67 2.46
CA VAL A 56 4.24 8.90 1.32
C VAL A 56 3.18 7.95 0.77
N THR A 57 3.42 7.40 -0.41
CA THR A 57 2.49 6.47 -1.07
C THR A 57 3.20 5.19 -1.45
N LEU A 58 2.77 4.09 -0.83
CA LEU A 58 3.15 2.73 -1.18
C LEU A 58 2.33 2.27 -2.39
N ASN A 59 2.95 1.49 -3.27
CA ASN A 59 2.31 1.02 -4.51
C ASN A 59 2.32 -0.51 -4.54
N PHE A 60 1.14 -1.11 -4.51
CA PHE A 60 0.94 -2.57 -4.55
C PHE A 60 0.19 -2.93 -5.82
N GLY A 61 0.92 -3.14 -6.93
CA GLY A 61 0.31 -3.42 -8.23
C GLY A 61 -0.63 -2.29 -8.67
N ASN A 62 -1.92 -2.58 -8.78
CA ASN A 62 -2.93 -1.57 -9.15
C ASN A 62 -3.42 -0.71 -7.97
N CYS A 63 -2.92 -0.98 -6.76
CA CYS A 63 -3.38 -0.36 -5.52
C CYS A 63 -2.35 0.60 -4.96
N LYS A 64 -2.83 1.66 -4.30
CA LYS A 64 -1.97 2.65 -3.66
C LYS A 64 -2.43 2.89 -2.23
N LEU A 65 -1.47 2.94 -1.33
CA LEU A 65 -1.68 3.21 0.08
C LEU A 65 -0.90 4.46 0.49
N LYS A 66 -1.60 5.49 0.92
CA LYS A 66 -0.99 6.68 1.50
C LYS A 66 -0.72 6.46 3.00
N VAL A 67 0.50 6.77 3.41
CA VAL A 67 1.01 6.65 4.78
C VAL A 67 1.30 8.04 5.29
N GLN A 68 0.81 8.38 6.48
CA GLN A 68 0.99 9.69 7.08
C GLN A 68 2.01 9.62 8.23
N GLY A 69 3.20 10.17 7.98
CA GLY A 69 4.23 10.30 9.00
C GLY A 69 4.95 8.99 9.31
N ILE A 70 5.85 9.06 10.29
CA ILE A 70 6.80 7.98 10.59
C ILE A 70 6.18 6.83 11.39
N ASP A 71 5.23 7.11 12.28
CA ASP A 71 4.59 6.08 13.11
C ASP A 71 3.78 5.10 12.25
N GLU A 72 2.99 5.63 11.30
CA GLU A 72 2.28 4.78 10.34
C GLU A 72 3.23 4.04 9.41
N ALA A 73 4.36 4.66 9.02
CA ALA A 73 5.36 4.02 8.17
C ALA A 73 6.02 2.82 8.86
N VAL A 74 6.34 2.93 10.15
CA VAL A 74 6.89 1.82 10.94
C VAL A 74 5.87 0.71 11.13
N ALA A 75 4.63 1.04 11.48
CA ALA A 75 3.56 0.03 11.63
C ALA A 75 3.30 -0.73 10.32
N GLN A 76 3.32 -0.03 9.18
CA GLN A 76 3.19 -0.66 7.87
C GLN A 76 4.42 -1.48 7.48
N PHE A 77 5.63 -1.04 7.86
CA PHE A 77 6.86 -1.79 7.63
C PHE A 77 6.80 -3.16 8.33
N GLU A 78 6.51 -3.18 9.63
CA GLU A 78 6.38 -4.42 10.40
C GLU A 78 5.27 -5.34 9.85
N GLY A 79 4.14 -4.75 9.45
CA GLY A 79 3.04 -5.50 8.86
C GLY A 79 3.41 -6.12 7.49
N LEU A 80 4.21 -5.44 6.67
CA LEU A 80 4.70 -5.97 5.39
C LEU A 80 5.73 -7.09 5.59
N GLU A 81 6.66 -6.94 6.54
CA GLU A 81 7.61 -8.01 6.90
C GLU A 81 6.86 -9.29 7.31
N TYR A 82 5.84 -9.15 8.15
CA TYR A 82 5.03 -10.28 8.60
C TYR A 82 4.28 -10.99 7.47
N VAL A 83 3.81 -10.24 6.47
CA VAL A 83 3.15 -10.82 5.28
C VAL A 83 4.16 -11.55 4.42
N LEU A 84 5.35 -10.97 4.23
CA LEU A 84 6.43 -11.58 3.44
C LEU A 84 6.85 -12.94 4.02
N GLU A 85 6.96 -13.05 5.34
CA GLU A 85 7.29 -14.32 6.02
C GLU A 85 6.23 -15.42 5.85
N ARG A 86 5.02 -15.07 5.34
CA ARG A 86 3.85 -15.96 5.28
C ARG A 86 3.30 -16.21 3.87
N LEU A 87 3.94 -15.65 2.85
CA LEU A 87 3.65 -15.89 1.44
C LEU A 87 4.30 -17.19 0.94
#